data_AF-A0A7S7EQB3-F1
#
_entry.id   AF-A0A7S7EQB3-F1
#
_cell.length_a   1.000
_cell.length_b   1.000
_cell.length_c   1.000
_cell.angle_alpha   90.00
_cell.angle_beta   90.00
_cell.angle_gamma   90.00
#
_symmetry.space_group_name_H-M   'P 1'
#
loop_
_entity.id
_entity.type
_entity.pdbx_description
1 polymer ?
#
loop_
_entity_poly.entity_id
_entity_poly.type
_entity_poly.pdbx_seq_one_letter_code
_entity_poly.pdbx_strand_id
1 'polypeptide(L)'
;MKRSLRVLSSIILVFALCLSSIVFSSTFAEEKTKTKPNYEQAAGELYYLFWCEGEENVDKARIEFQEAFQLSDADIIDLKQLAADYYFANSDLWYSMQNDMSANTDISKSMSFKENSTKLMDNYIGSISRKLGDSDEFTKWMAKFIADDSAIQAKKNKEFSEQSLARAGTRACRVYATQFNANSANCVALPDKYLKFANLGQISDIPTKYRSTYSGNDYKINISTELSPQTSAYGIKVLEAGPWSIDDNYWDSAGSLPSSRRMYTDLALGKPMAQAAYETGYNGGVNYLGRTITNRAGVDFSRDLATSLGYSSNGSGWVGISTDRLP
;
A
#
# COMPACT_ATOMS: atom_id res chain seq x y z
N MET A 1 24.15 81.31 6.18
CA MET A 1 25.14 81.93 7.10
C MET A 1 25.78 80.81 7.91
N LYS A 2 27.12 80.63 7.81
CA LYS A 2 28.11 80.07 8.78
C LYS A 2 27.55 79.19 9.93
N ARG A 3 28.05 77.99 10.28
CA ARG A 3 29.45 77.50 10.34
C ARG A 3 29.48 76.01 10.74
N SER A 4 30.53 75.33 10.29
CA SER A 4 31.28 74.17 10.85
C SER A 4 31.06 73.81 12.34
N LEU A 5 31.03 72.56 12.85
CA LEU A 5 31.85 71.32 12.73
C LEU A 5 32.45 70.99 14.12
N ARG A 6 32.47 69.69 14.50
CA ARG A 6 33.31 68.99 15.52
C ARG A 6 32.81 68.99 16.99
N VAL A 7 32.96 67.95 17.84
CA VAL A 7 33.62 66.60 17.83
C VAL A 7 33.24 65.86 19.15
N LEU A 8 33.56 64.55 19.21
CA LEU A 8 33.63 63.59 20.35
C LEU A 8 32.45 62.61 20.43
N SER A 9 32.53 61.38 19.91
CA SER A 9 33.44 60.23 20.14
C SER A 9 33.04 59.36 21.33
N SER A 10 32.97 58.05 21.02
CA SER A 10 33.05 56.88 21.90
C SER A 10 31.75 56.35 22.48
N ILE A 11 31.20 55.31 21.86
CA ILE A 11 31.29 53.94 22.39
C ILE A 11 31.07 52.95 21.23
N ILE A 12 32.09 52.13 21.06
CA ILE A 12 32.13 50.94 20.21
C ILE A 12 31.23 49.90 20.89
N LEU A 13 30.16 49.46 20.21
CA LEU A 13 29.54 48.17 20.52
C LEU A 13 29.39 47.39 19.21
N VAL A 14 30.03 46.22 19.24
CA VAL A 14 30.19 45.25 18.17
C VAL A 14 28.82 44.74 17.69
N PHE A 15 28.47 45.00 16.42
CA PHE A 15 27.48 44.22 15.69
C PHE A 15 28.08 43.81 14.34
N ALA A 16 28.90 42.76 14.40
CA ALA A 16 29.16 41.89 13.28
C ALA A 16 28.29 40.65 13.46
N LEU A 17 27.86 40.07 12.33
CA LEU A 17 27.07 38.84 12.15
C LEU A 17 25.56 39.06 11.95
N CYS A 18 25.17 39.17 10.69
CA CYS A 18 24.12 38.35 10.06
C CYS A 18 23.80 38.91 8.65
N LEU A 19 24.73 38.71 7.71
CA LEU A 19 24.43 38.71 6.29
C LEU A 19 25.12 37.48 5.68
N SER A 20 24.46 36.34 5.87
CA SER A 20 24.74 35.13 5.12
C SER A 20 23.41 34.57 4.62
N SER A 21 23.20 34.76 3.32
CA SER A 21 22.71 33.72 2.42
C SER A 21 21.37 33.06 2.77
N ILE A 22 20.28 33.63 2.27
CA ILE A 22 19.13 32.82 1.85
C ILE A 22 18.71 33.29 0.45
N VAL A 23 19.49 32.87 -0.54
CA VAL A 23 18.97 32.67 -1.89
C VAL A 23 18.37 31.26 -1.85
N PHE A 24 17.08 31.15 -1.48
CA PHE A 24 16.34 29.94 -1.78
C PHE A 24 16.05 29.97 -3.28
N SER A 25 17.00 29.46 -4.07
CA SER A 25 16.73 29.03 -5.43
C SER A 25 15.70 27.90 -5.34
N SER A 26 14.43 28.21 -5.60
CA SER A 26 13.40 27.21 -5.84
C SER A 26 13.63 26.58 -7.22
N THR A 27 14.68 25.78 -7.31
CA THR A 27 14.93 24.80 -8.39
C THR A 27 15.16 23.46 -7.73
N PHE A 28 14.07 22.88 -7.22
CA PHE A 28 13.92 21.44 -7.02
C PHE A 28 12.50 21.06 -7.44
N ALA A 29 12.21 21.31 -8.72
CA ALA A 29 11.35 20.39 -9.46
C ALA A 29 12.31 19.52 -10.29
N GLU A 30 13.07 18.69 -9.58
CA GLU A 30 13.63 17.50 -10.20
C GLU A 30 12.41 16.62 -10.46
N GLU A 31 11.99 16.59 -11.73
CA GLU A 31 11.12 15.57 -12.28
C GLU A 31 11.67 14.24 -11.77
N LYS A 32 11.01 13.64 -10.76
CA LYS A 32 11.38 12.32 -10.25
C LYS A 32 11.30 11.37 -11.43
N THR A 33 12.46 11.12 -12.02
CA THR A 33 12.66 10.21 -13.14
C THR A 33 11.94 8.92 -12.80
N LYS A 34 11.00 8.51 -13.65
CA LYS A 34 10.45 7.15 -13.64
C LYS A 34 11.64 6.18 -13.64
N THR A 35 12.03 5.70 -12.46
CA THR A 35 12.99 4.60 -12.34
C THR A 35 12.35 3.44 -13.08
N LYS A 36 13.07 2.89 -14.08
CA LYS A 36 12.69 1.63 -14.72
C LYS A 36 12.33 0.64 -13.60
N PRO A 37 11.23 -0.13 -13.69
CA PRO A 37 11.03 -1.18 -12.70
C PRO A 37 12.30 -2.05 -12.74
N ASN A 38 12.89 -2.30 -11.59
CA ASN A 38 13.92 -3.33 -11.52
C ASN A 38 13.22 -4.69 -11.76
N TYR A 39 13.98 -5.69 -12.18
CA TYR A 39 13.44 -7.02 -12.47
C TYR A 39 12.61 -7.59 -11.30
N GLU A 40 13.01 -7.27 -10.06
CA GLU A 40 12.28 -7.60 -8.84
C GLU A 40 10.85 -7.07 -8.80
N GLN A 41 10.67 -5.78 -9.09
CA GLN A 41 9.35 -5.17 -9.15
C GLN A 41 8.51 -5.82 -10.24
N ALA A 42 9.08 -6.02 -11.44
CA ALA A 42 8.39 -6.69 -12.55
C ALA A 42 7.94 -8.11 -12.19
N ALA A 43 8.79 -8.90 -11.53
CA ALA A 43 8.43 -10.23 -11.08
C ALA A 43 7.34 -10.21 -10.00
N GLY A 44 7.41 -9.26 -9.06
CA GLY A 44 6.37 -9.06 -8.04
C GLY A 44 4.97 -8.87 -8.63
N GLU A 45 4.88 -8.33 -9.85
CA GLU A 45 3.61 -8.11 -10.53
C GLU A 45 2.93 -9.34 -11.09
N LEU A 46 3.64 -10.45 -11.22
CA LEU A 46 3.05 -11.66 -11.78
C LEU A 46 1.87 -12.14 -10.93
N TYR A 47 1.86 -11.86 -9.62
CA TYR A 47 0.69 -12.15 -8.79
C TYR A 47 -0.54 -11.35 -9.24
N TYR A 48 -0.41 -10.03 -9.44
CA TYR A 48 -1.49 -9.20 -9.97
C TYR A 48 -1.94 -9.67 -11.35
N LEU A 49 -1.00 -9.88 -12.28
CA LEU A 49 -1.30 -10.32 -13.64
C LEU A 49 -2.11 -11.64 -13.65
N PHE A 50 -1.68 -12.64 -12.86
CA PHE A 50 -2.27 -13.98 -12.91
C PHE A 50 -3.48 -14.20 -12.00
N TRP A 51 -3.64 -13.39 -10.95
CA TRP A 51 -4.65 -13.60 -9.93
C TRP A 51 -5.61 -12.42 -9.74
N CYS A 52 -5.45 -11.30 -10.46
CA CYS A 52 -6.48 -10.28 -10.51
C CYS A 52 -7.67 -10.78 -11.34
N GLU A 53 -8.84 -10.80 -10.73
CA GLU A 53 -10.10 -11.27 -11.29
C GLU A 53 -11.07 -10.09 -11.45
N GLY A 54 -11.96 -10.17 -12.45
CA GLY A 54 -12.96 -9.15 -12.74
C GLY A 54 -12.47 -7.94 -13.55
N GLU A 55 -11.25 -8.02 -14.11
CA GLU A 55 -10.63 -6.93 -14.86
C GLU A 55 -10.30 -7.36 -16.30
N GLU A 56 -11.16 -7.01 -17.25
CA GLU A 56 -11.03 -7.38 -18.68
C GLU A 56 -9.66 -7.02 -19.27
N ASN A 57 -9.10 -5.86 -18.88
CA ASN A 57 -7.79 -5.44 -19.35
C ASN A 57 -6.66 -6.33 -18.83
N VAL A 58 -6.81 -6.91 -17.62
CA VAL A 58 -5.86 -7.87 -17.07
C VAL A 58 -6.05 -9.24 -17.72
N ASP A 59 -7.29 -9.64 -17.97
CA ASP A 59 -7.60 -10.89 -18.70
C ASP A 59 -6.94 -10.90 -20.08
N LYS A 60 -7.06 -9.79 -20.82
CA LYS A 60 -6.39 -9.59 -22.11
C LYS A 60 -4.87 -9.62 -21.97
N ALA A 61 -4.32 -8.93 -20.97
CA ALA A 61 -2.88 -8.88 -20.73
C ALA A 61 -2.28 -10.27 -20.45
N ARG A 62 -3.02 -11.19 -19.82
CA ARG A 62 -2.55 -12.58 -19.62
C ARG A 62 -2.34 -13.32 -20.94
N ILE A 63 -3.24 -13.15 -21.89
CA ILE A 63 -3.12 -13.75 -23.23
C ILE A 63 -1.94 -13.12 -23.97
N GLU A 64 -1.85 -11.79 -23.96
CA GLU A 64 -0.74 -11.06 -24.60
C GLU A 64 0.61 -11.41 -23.96
N PHE A 65 0.66 -11.65 -22.65
CA PHE A 65 1.85 -12.12 -21.95
C PHE A 65 2.28 -13.51 -22.42
N GLN A 66 1.33 -14.46 -22.47
CA GLN A 66 1.60 -15.82 -22.93
C GLN A 66 2.15 -15.83 -24.37
N GLU A 67 1.54 -15.04 -25.25
CA GLU A 67 1.98 -14.91 -26.64
C GLU A 67 3.36 -14.24 -26.77
N ALA A 68 3.59 -13.13 -26.05
CA ALA A 68 4.83 -12.36 -26.13
C ALA A 68 6.05 -13.19 -25.72
N PHE A 69 5.91 -14.02 -24.69
CA PHE A 69 7.00 -14.87 -24.18
C PHE A 69 6.94 -16.31 -24.72
N GLN A 70 6.06 -16.60 -25.68
CA GLN A 70 5.90 -17.92 -26.34
C GLN A 70 5.72 -19.06 -25.32
N LEU A 71 4.91 -18.81 -24.28
CA LEU A 71 4.74 -19.71 -23.15
C LEU A 71 3.68 -20.78 -23.44
N SER A 72 3.97 -22.02 -23.06
CA SER A 72 2.96 -23.09 -23.07
C SER A 72 1.94 -22.88 -21.94
N ASP A 73 0.79 -23.57 -22.02
CA ASP A 73 -0.18 -23.56 -20.91
C ASP A 73 0.44 -24.08 -19.60
N ALA A 74 1.36 -25.04 -19.68
CA ALA A 74 2.09 -25.55 -18.53
C ALA A 74 3.01 -24.48 -17.93
N ASP A 75 3.67 -23.65 -18.76
CA ASP A 75 4.49 -22.54 -18.28
C ASP A 75 3.64 -21.49 -17.55
N ILE A 76 2.45 -21.18 -18.07
CA ILE A 76 1.51 -20.26 -17.42
C ILE A 76 1.04 -20.81 -16.08
N ILE A 77 0.69 -22.10 -15.99
CA ILE A 77 0.30 -22.75 -14.73
C ILE A 77 1.43 -22.65 -13.70
N ASP A 78 2.66 -22.96 -14.11
CA ASP A 78 3.82 -22.90 -13.23
C ASP A 78 4.13 -21.47 -12.74
N LEU A 79 4.11 -20.48 -13.65
CA LEU A 79 4.35 -19.08 -13.30
C LEU A 79 3.27 -18.54 -12.35
N LYS A 80 2.01 -18.92 -12.59
CA LYS A 80 0.87 -18.58 -11.73
C LYS A 80 1.03 -19.17 -10.34
N GLN A 81 1.51 -20.41 -10.23
CA GLN A 81 1.81 -21.06 -8.95
C GLN A 81 2.99 -20.39 -8.24
N LEU A 82 4.10 -20.15 -8.94
CA LEU A 82 5.28 -19.46 -8.37
C LEU A 82 4.92 -18.08 -7.80
N ALA A 83 4.09 -17.31 -8.52
CA ALA A 83 3.65 -16.00 -8.07
C ALA A 83 2.78 -16.08 -6.80
N ALA A 84 1.87 -17.05 -6.73
CA ALA A 84 1.06 -17.28 -5.52
C ALA A 84 1.92 -17.73 -4.33
N ASP A 85 2.81 -18.69 -4.53
CA ASP A 85 3.68 -19.21 -3.47
C ASP A 85 4.57 -18.12 -2.89
N TYR A 86 5.19 -17.30 -3.75
CA TYR A 86 5.97 -16.15 -3.31
C TYR A 86 5.11 -15.15 -2.52
N TYR A 87 3.95 -14.76 -3.05
CA TYR A 87 3.05 -13.82 -2.39
C TYR A 87 2.64 -14.31 -1.00
N PHE A 88 2.14 -15.54 -0.89
CA PHE A 88 1.65 -16.09 0.38
C PHE A 88 2.78 -16.36 1.37
N ALA A 89 3.94 -16.87 0.94
CA ALA A 89 5.08 -17.04 1.83
C ALA A 89 5.54 -15.68 2.41
N ASN A 90 5.57 -14.64 1.59
CA ASN A 90 5.94 -13.30 2.01
C ASN A 90 4.89 -12.66 2.94
N SER A 91 3.60 -12.92 2.66
CA SER A 91 2.47 -12.55 3.53
C SER A 91 2.56 -13.26 4.89
N ASP A 92 2.80 -14.56 4.90
CA ASP A 92 2.87 -15.36 6.13
C ASP A 92 4.03 -14.91 7.03
N LEU A 93 5.20 -14.62 6.45
CA LEU A 93 6.30 -14.02 7.19
C LEU A 93 5.88 -12.68 7.83
N TRP A 94 5.10 -11.87 7.11
CA TRP A 94 4.65 -10.56 7.59
C TRP A 94 3.67 -10.69 8.74
N TYR A 95 2.64 -11.53 8.60
CA TYR A 95 1.64 -11.76 9.64
C TYR A 95 2.22 -12.46 10.88
N SER A 96 3.16 -13.39 10.68
CA SER A 96 3.90 -14.02 11.77
C SER A 96 4.70 -12.99 12.59
N MET A 97 5.49 -12.14 11.91
CA MET A 97 6.24 -11.07 12.57
C MET A 97 5.33 -10.14 13.36
N GLN A 98 4.16 -9.77 12.81
CA GLN A 98 3.20 -8.90 13.48
C GLN A 98 2.56 -9.49 14.73
N ASN A 99 2.20 -10.77 14.68
CA ASN A 99 1.64 -11.46 15.84
C ASN A 99 2.67 -11.61 16.97
N ASP A 100 3.96 -11.66 16.61
CA ASP A 100 5.09 -11.70 17.54
C ASP A 100 5.56 -10.31 18.03
N MET A 101 5.06 -9.22 17.44
CA MET A 101 5.35 -7.85 17.88
C MET A 101 4.47 -7.50 19.08
N SER A 102 5.03 -7.57 20.28
CA SER A 102 4.51 -6.78 21.41
C SER A 102 4.80 -5.29 21.13
N ALA A 103 4.10 -4.38 21.83
CA ALA A 103 4.18 -2.92 21.64
C ALA A 103 5.60 -2.31 21.76
N ASN A 104 6.63 -3.10 22.07
CA ASN A 104 8.02 -2.70 22.16
C ASN A 104 8.86 -3.50 21.14
N THR A 105 9.14 -2.89 20.00
CA THR A 105 9.73 -3.55 18.83
C THR A 105 11.15 -4.02 19.12
N ASP A 106 11.39 -5.32 19.07
CA ASP A 106 12.74 -5.89 19.07
C ASP A 106 13.34 -5.72 17.66
N ILE A 107 14.36 -4.87 17.55
CA ILE A 107 15.08 -4.57 16.30
C ILE A 107 15.56 -5.88 15.64
N SER A 108 15.90 -6.91 16.41
CA SER A 108 16.36 -8.20 15.89
C SER A 108 15.30 -8.93 15.06
N LYS A 109 14.02 -8.87 15.44
CA LYS A 109 12.91 -9.49 14.69
C LYS A 109 12.68 -8.80 13.34
N SER A 110 12.86 -7.47 13.29
CA SER A 110 12.73 -6.72 12.04
C SER A 110 13.84 -7.05 11.04
N MET A 111 15.07 -7.31 11.54
CA MET A 111 16.20 -7.70 10.71
C MET A 111 16.03 -9.12 10.15
N SER A 112 15.67 -10.10 10.99
CA SER A 112 15.46 -11.49 10.53
C SER A 112 14.31 -11.59 9.53
N PHE A 113 13.25 -10.82 9.71
CA PHE A 113 12.16 -10.71 8.75
C PHE A 113 12.64 -10.16 7.41
N LYS A 114 13.40 -9.06 7.42
CA LYS A 114 13.96 -8.47 6.18
C LYS A 114 14.83 -9.48 5.43
N GLU A 115 15.74 -10.15 6.13
CA GLU A 115 16.61 -11.18 5.52
C GLU A 115 15.82 -12.34 4.92
N ASN A 116 14.80 -12.85 5.62
CA ASN A 116 13.96 -13.93 5.11
C ASN A 116 13.13 -13.47 3.89
N SER A 117 12.60 -12.25 3.92
CA SER A 117 11.87 -11.67 2.79
C SER A 117 12.77 -11.49 1.56
N THR A 118 14.02 -11.06 1.75
CA THR A 118 15.02 -10.98 0.66
C THR A 118 15.32 -12.36 0.08
N LYS A 119 15.58 -13.38 0.91
CA LYS A 119 15.83 -14.75 0.44
C LYS A 119 14.67 -15.33 -0.36
N LEU A 120 13.42 -15.08 0.06
CA LEU A 120 12.25 -15.48 -0.71
C LEU A 120 12.21 -14.80 -2.08
N MET A 121 12.50 -13.50 -2.13
CA MET A 121 12.57 -12.76 -3.39
C MET A 121 13.67 -13.33 -4.29
N ASP A 122 14.89 -13.51 -3.80
CA ASP A 122 16.01 -14.03 -4.60
C ASP A 122 15.69 -15.40 -5.22
N ASN A 123 15.07 -16.31 -4.44
CA ASN A 123 14.65 -17.63 -4.91
C ASN A 123 13.54 -17.54 -5.97
N TYR A 124 12.60 -16.61 -5.77
CA TYR A 124 11.51 -16.36 -6.71
C TYR A 124 12.05 -15.79 -8.02
N ILE A 125 12.86 -14.74 -7.96
CA ILE A 125 13.56 -14.13 -9.11
C ILE A 125 14.37 -15.15 -9.88
N GLY A 126 15.15 -16.01 -9.21
CA GLY A 126 15.89 -17.07 -9.87
C GLY A 126 14.99 -18.06 -10.60
N SER A 127 13.79 -18.33 -10.07
CA SER A 127 12.81 -19.23 -10.70
C SER A 127 12.11 -18.59 -11.90
N ILE A 128 11.73 -17.31 -11.81
CA ILE A 128 11.17 -16.56 -12.94
C ILE A 128 12.19 -16.41 -14.07
N SER A 129 13.44 -16.08 -13.74
CA SER A 129 14.52 -15.88 -14.73
C SER A 129 14.84 -17.15 -15.52
N ARG A 130 14.72 -18.33 -14.91
CA ARG A 130 14.87 -19.61 -15.61
C ARG A 130 13.76 -19.89 -16.62
N LYS A 131 12.57 -19.32 -16.43
CA LYS A 131 11.40 -19.54 -17.30
C LYS A 131 11.27 -18.47 -18.38
N LEU A 132 11.41 -17.20 -18.01
CA LEU A 132 11.22 -16.07 -18.92
C LEU A 132 12.53 -15.62 -19.61
N GLY A 133 13.67 -16.15 -19.18
CA GLY A 133 14.98 -15.60 -19.53
C GLY A 133 15.27 -14.29 -18.79
N ASP A 134 16.54 -14.02 -18.54
CA ASP A 134 16.98 -12.75 -17.94
C ASP A 134 16.82 -11.65 -18.99
N SER A 135 15.69 -10.94 -18.94
CA SER A 135 15.30 -10.06 -20.03
C SER A 135 14.85 -8.68 -19.55
N ASP A 136 15.61 -7.70 -20.03
CA ASP A 136 15.17 -6.35 -20.29
C ASP A 136 13.77 -6.29 -20.94
N GLU A 137 13.44 -7.31 -21.74
CA GLU A 137 12.15 -7.48 -22.40
C GLU A 137 11.01 -7.73 -21.40
N PHE A 138 11.14 -8.70 -20.49
CA PHE A 138 10.17 -8.92 -19.41
C PHE A 138 9.92 -7.66 -18.61
N THR A 139 11.01 -7.01 -18.20
CA THR A 139 10.94 -5.78 -17.41
C THR A 139 10.20 -4.65 -18.17
N LYS A 140 10.49 -4.48 -19.46
CA LYS A 140 9.82 -3.47 -20.32
C LYS A 140 8.36 -3.82 -20.56
N TRP A 141 8.04 -5.09 -20.82
CA TRP A 141 6.68 -5.55 -21.03
C TRP A 141 5.85 -5.29 -19.77
N MET A 142 6.38 -5.66 -18.60
CA MET A 142 5.70 -5.46 -17.34
C MET A 142 5.51 -3.98 -17.01
N ALA A 143 6.55 -3.16 -17.23
CA ALA A 143 6.43 -1.71 -17.07
C ALA A 143 5.29 -1.11 -17.91
N LYS A 144 5.13 -1.57 -19.15
CA LYS A 144 4.05 -1.13 -20.03
C LYS A 144 2.70 -1.59 -19.53
N PHE A 145 2.55 -2.87 -19.17
CA PHE A 145 1.31 -3.40 -18.62
C PHE A 145 0.87 -2.64 -17.36
N ILE A 146 1.77 -2.42 -16.40
CA ILE A 146 1.48 -1.67 -15.18
C ILE A 146 1.01 -0.25 -15.52
N ALA A 147 1.69 0.44 -16.43
CA ALA A 147 1.35 1.82 -16.80
C ALA A 147 -0.04 1.91 -17.44
N ASP A 148 -0.36 0.99 -18.35
CA ASP A 148 -1.65 0.95 -19.03
C ASP A 148 -2.79 0.59 -18.06
N ASP A 149 -2.59 -0.45 -17.23
CA ASP A 149 -3.56 -0.84 -16.21
C ASP A 149 -3.76 0.27 -15.16
N SER A 150 -2.69 0.88 -14.65
CA SER A 150 -2.78 1.96 -13.64
C SER A 150 -3.60 3.14 -14.14
N ALA A 151 -3.51 3.48 -15.44
CA ALA A 151 -4.35 4.53 -16.03
C ALA A 151 -5.83 4.16 -16.05
N ILE A 152 -6.16 2.90 -16.36
CA ILE A 152 -7.53 2.37 -16.32
C ILE A 152 -8.06 2.40 -14.89
N GLN A 153 -7.29 1.89 -13.93
CA GLN A 153 -7.71 1.83 -12.53
C GLN A 153 -7.85 3.22 -11.90
N ALA A 154 -6.99 4.18 -12.27
CA ALA A 154 -7.14 5.56 -11.84
C ALA A 154 -8.47 6.19 -12.31
N LYS A 155 -8.89 5.90 -13.55
CA LYS A 155 -10.19 6.35 -14.07
C LYS A 155 -11.35 5.70 -13.30
N LYS A 156 -11.34 4.38 -13.10
CA LYS A 156 -12.36 3.66 -12.33
C LYS A 156 -12.45 4.16 -10.87
N ASN A 157 -11.31 4.40 -10.23
CA ASN A 157 -11.27 4.94 -8.87
C ASN A 157 -11.90 6.34 -8.80
N LYS A 158 -11.62 7.21 -9.79
CA LYS A 158 -12.25 8.53 -9.87
C LYS A 158 -13.77 8.43 -10.03
N GLU A 159 -14.25 7.58 -10.94
CA GLU A 159 -15.68 7.34 -11.15
C GLU A 159 -16.36 6.80 -9.88
N PHE A 160 -15.73 5.85 -9.18
CA PHE A 160 -16.24 5.33 -7.91
C PHE A 160 -16.31 6.42 -6.83
N SER A 161 -15.28 7.26 -6.71
CA SER A 161 -15.26 8.38 -5.76
C SER A 161 -16.37 9.39 -6.05
N GLU A 162 -16.59 9.75 -7.32
CA GLU A 162 -17.67 10.65 -7.73
C GLU A 162 -19.07 10.07 -7.40
N GLN A 163 -19.27 8.77 -7.65
CA GLN A 163 -20.50 8.07 -7.30
C GLN A 163 -20.70 7.96 -5.77
N SER A 164 -19.62 7.78 -5.02
CA SER A 164 -19.66 7.67 -3.56
C SER A 164 -19.97 9.02 -2.90
N LEU A 165 -19.39 10.12 -3.40
CA LEU A 165 -19.69 11.48 -2.94
C LEU A 165 -21.15 11.87 -3.15
N ALA A 166 -21.79 11.38 -4.22
CA ALA A 166 -23.23 11.57 -4.44
C ALA A 166 -24.10 10.86 -3.38
N ARG A 167 -23.57 9.81 -2.73
CA ARG A 167 -24.22 9.10 -1.62
C ARG A 167 -23.76 9.75 -0.30
N ALA A 168 -24.32 10.91 -0.01
CA ALA A 168 -24.00 11.69 1.19
C ALA A 168 -23.96 10.81 2.45
N GLY A 169 -22.82 10.81 3.16
CA GLY A 169 -22.67 10.14 4.45
C GLY A 169 -21.90 8.80 4.44
N THR A 170 -21.34 8.37 3.31
CA THR A 170 -20.56 7.11 3.23
C THR A 170 -19.06 7.38 3.04
N ARG A 171 -18.21 6.96 3.99
CA ARG A 171 -16.75 6.85 3.82
C ARG A 171 -16.44 5.60 2.99
N ALA A 172 -16.62 5.72 1.69
CA ALA A 172 -16.38 4.63 0.75
C ALA A 172 -15.19 4.92 -0.18
N CYS A 173 -14.42 3.88 -0.50
CA CYS A 173 -13.32 3.96 -1.46
C CYS A 173 -13.18 2.65 -2.23
N ARG A 174 -12.61 2.75 -3.44
CA ARG A 174 -12.26 1.61 -4.28
C ARG A 174 -10.80 1.25 -4.07
N VAL A 175 -10.55 0.05 -3.59
CA VAL A 175 -9.20 -0.44 -3.25
C VAL A 175 -8.99 -1.82 -3.84
N TYR A 176 -7.72 -2.17 -4.07
CA TYR A 176 -7.37 -3.51 -4.48
C TYR A 176 -7.31 -4.42 -3.25
N ALA A 177 -7.94 -5.58 -3.35
CA ALA A 177 -8.01 -6.60 -2.31
C ALA A 177 -7.16 -7.81 -2.67
N THR A 178 -6.39 -8.27 -1.70
CA THR A 178 -5.66 -9.54 -1.78
C THR A 178 -6.10 -10.49 -0.66
N GLN A 179 -5.51 -11.68 -0.59
CA GLN A 179 -5.86 -12.66 0.44
C GLN A 179 -4.71 -12.89 1.42
N PHE A 180 -5.02 -13.43 2.59
CA PHE A 180 -4.01 -13.86 3.55
C PHE A 180 -4.45 -15.13 4.32
N ASN A 181 -3.47 -15.83 4.88
CA ASN A 181 -3.69 -17.01 5.72
C ASN A 181 -4.09 -16.55 7.13
N ALA A 182 -5.38 -16.28 7.29
CA ALA A 182 -5.93 -15.77 8.53
C ALA A 182 -6.02 -16.83 9.63
N ASN A 183 -5.78 -16.41 10.88
CA ASN A 183 -6.10 -17.22 12.07
C ASN A 183 -7.61 -17.28 12.35
N SER A 184 -8.39 -16.38 11.77
CA SER A 184 -9.84 -16.27 11.95
C SER A 184 -10.56 -16.29 10.60
N ALA A 185 -11.61 -17.10 10.50
CA ALA A 185 -12.50 -17.11 9.34
C ALA A 185 -13.27 -15.79 9.24
N ASN A 186 -13.67 -15.42 8.02
CA ASN A 186 -14.57 -14.29 7.73
C ASN A 186 -14.11 -12.95 8.32
N CYS A 187 -12.81 -12.65 8.19
CA CYS A 187 -12.23 -11.38 8.64
C CYS A 187 -11.43 -10.69 7.55
N VAL A 188 -11.07 -9.43 7.83
CA VAL A 188 -10.16 -8.63 7.01
C VAL A 188 -8.95 -8.15 7.81
N ALA A 189 -7.88 -7.84 7.07
CA ALA A 189 -6.82 -6.97 7.53
C ALA A 189 -6.97 -5.58 6.90
N LEU A 190 -6.84 -4.53 7.72
CA LEU A 190 -6.70 -3.15 7.26
C LEU A 190 -5.37 -2.56 7.73
N PRO A 191 -4.80 -1.57 7.01
CA PRO A 191 -3.50 -0.98 7.35
C PRO A 191 -3.59 -0.04 8.56
N ASP A 192 -4.33 -0.42 9.59
CA ASP A 192 -4.41 0.24 10.89
C ASP A 192 -4.41 -0.81 12.02
N LYS A 193 -3.24 -1.01 12.61
CA LYS A 193 -3.06 -1.99 13.70
C LYS A 193 -3.90 -1.69 14.94
N TYR A 194 -4.32 -0.44 15.15
CA TYR A 194 -5.13 -0.09 16.31
C TYR A 194 -6.57 -0.61 16.18
N LEU A 195 -7.08 -0.81 14.96
CA LEU A 195 -8.35 -1.50 14.75
C LEU A 195 -8.29 -2.94 15.24
N LYS A 196 -7.23 -3.66 14.87
CA LYS A 196 -6.95 -5.02 15.35
C LYS A 196 -6.90 -5.05 16.88
N PHE A 197 -6.04 -4.25 17.49
CA PHE A 197 -5.86 -4.26 18.95
C PHE A 197 -7.17 -3.94 19.67
N ALA A 198 -7.92 -2.96 19.21
CA ALA A 198 -9.19 -2.59 19.82
C ALA A 198 -10.25 -3.71 19.67
N ASN A 199 -10.38 -4.32 18.49
CA ASN A 199 -11.30 -5.44 18.27
C ASN A 199 -10.92 -6.69 19.06
N LEU A 200 -9.64 -6.87 19.39
CA LEU A 200 -9.15 -7.95 20.26
C LEU A 200 -9.17 -7.59 21.77
N GLY A 201 -9.61 -6.38 22.14
CA GLY A 201 -9.62 -5.90 23.52
C GLY A 201 -8.24 -5.53 24.08
N GLN A 202 -7.22 -5.46 23.24
CA GLN A 202 -5.82 -5.15 23.55
C GLN A 202 -5.57 -3.63 23.62
N ILE A 203 -6.41 -2.88 24.35
CA ILE A 203 -6.34 -1.41 24.42
C ILE A 203 -5.01 -0.92 25.02
N SER A 204 -4.36 -1.72 25.85
CA SER A 204 -3.02 -1.43 26.40
C SER A 204 -1.97 -1.23 25.30
N ASP A 205 -2.12 -1.92 24.18
CA ASP A 205 -1.16 -1.94 23.07
C ASP A 205 -1.37 -0.76 22.10
N ILE A 206 -2.42 0.02 22.32
CA ILE A 206 -2.66 1.30 21.64
C ILE A 206 -2.00 2.43 22.46
N PRO A 207 -1.15 3.28 21.86
CA PRO A 207 -0.58 4.44 22.55
C PRO A 207 -1.66 5.31 23.18
N THR A 208 -1.40 5.81 24.39
CA THR A 208 -2.39 6.57 25.20
C THR A 208 -3.09 7.67 24.42
N LYS A 209 -2.37 8.40 23.55
CA LYS A 209 -2.92 9.48 22.72
C LYS A 209 -3.99 9.05 21.71
N TYR A 210 -4.07 7.77 21.35
CA TYR A 210 -5.04 7.24 20.40
C TYR A 210 -6.16 6.41 21.07
N ARG A 211 -6.04 6.05 22.34
CA ARG A 211 -7.01 5.17 23.02
C ARG A 211 -8.43 5.70 23.01
N SER A 212 -8.63 7.01 23.06
CA SER A 212 -9.97 7.61 22.97
C SER A 212 -10.61 7.45 21.59
N THR A 213 -9.81 7.54 20.53
CA THR A 213 -10.26 7.31 19.15
C THR A 213 -10.61 5.83 18.94
N TYR A 214 -9.82 4.92 19.52
CA TYR A 214 -9.98 3.48 19.37
C TYR A 214 -10.68 2.80 20.56
N SER A 215 -11.53 3.49 21.33
CA SER A 215 -12.11 2.94 22.56
C SER A 215 -13.20 1.88 22.36
N GLY A 216 -13.74 1.73 21.15
CA GLY A 216 -14.66 0.65 20.77
C GLY A 216 -13.97 -0.70 20.52
N ASN A 217 -14.76 -1.75 20.22
CA ASN A 217 -14.26 -3.11 19.95
C ASN A 217 -15.07 -3.84 18.85
N ASP A 218 -15.80 -3.09 18.03
CA ASP A 218 -16.65 -3.63 16.95
C ASP A 218 -16.42 -2.92 15.61
N TYR A 219 -15.15 -2.59 15.31
CA TYR A 219 -14.77 -1.98 14.04
C TYR A 219 -14.91 -2.97 12.90
N LYS A 220 -15.69 -2.55 11.90
CA LYS A 220 -16.13 -3.38 10.79
C LYS A 220 -16.12 -2.59 9.50
N ILE A 221 -16.07 -3.31 8.38
CA ILE A 221 -16.31 -2.72 7.06
C ILE A 221 -17.43 -3.46 6.35
N ASN A 222 -17.98 -2.80 5.33
CA ASN A 222 -18.80 -3.44 4.32
C ASN A 222 -18.00 -3.51 3.02
N ILE A 223 -18.17 -4.59 2.26
CA ILE A 223 -17.42 -4.89 1.05
C ILE A 223 -18.41 -5.16 -0.07
N SER A 224 -18.19 -4.52 -1.22
CA SER A 224 -18.86 -4.81 -2.49
C SER A 224 -17.81 -5.25 -3.51
N THR A 225 -17.96 -6.46 -4.06
CA THR A 225 -17.05 -6.97 -5.09
C THR A 225 -17.49 -6.52 -6.49
N GLU A 226 -16.53 -6.39 -7.40
CA GLU A 226 -16.78 -6.13 -8.82
C GLU A 226 -16.98 -7.41 -9.63
N LEU A 227 -16.72 -8.59 -9.05
CA LEU A 227 -16.98 -9.89 -9.71
C LEU A 227 -18.47 -10.13 -9.97
N SER A 228 -19.31 -9.69 -9.04
CA SER A 228 -20.75 -9.87 -9.10
C SER A 228 -21.42 -8.69 -8.38
N PRO A 229 -22.22 -7.86 -9.08
CA PRO A 229 -22.89 -6.71 -8.47
C PRO A 229 -23.86 -7.10 -7.33
N GLN A 230 -24.24 -8.38 -7.22
CA GLN A 230 -25.12 -8.90 -6.19
C GLN A 230 -24.39 -9.48 -4.98
N THR A 231 -23.06 -9.63 -5.06
CA THR A 231 -22.26 -10.23 -3.98
C THR A 231 -21.65 -9.12 -3.13
N SER A 232 -21.99 -9.10 -1.84
CA SER A 232 -21.46 -8.15 -0.87
C SER A 232 -21.38 -8.80 0.50
N ALA A 233 -20.42 -8.36 1.30
CA ALA A 233 -20.23 -8.82 2.67
C ALA A 233 -20.37 -7.63 3.62
N TYR A 234 -21.20 -7.77 4.65
CA TYR A 234 -21.53 -6.67 5.55
C TYR A 234 -21.08 -6.96 6.97
N GLY A 235 -20.60 -5.93 7.66
CA GLY A 235 -20.21 -6.04 9.07
C GLY A 235 -19.00 -6.96 9.30
N ILE A 236 -18.08 -7.01 8.36
CA ILE A 236 -16.88 -7.85 8.44
C ILE A 236 -15.88 -7.22 9.40
N LYS A 237 -15.46 -7.98 10.41
CA LYS A 237 -14.54 -7.49 11.45
C LYS A 237 -13.12 -7.36 10.93
N VAL A 238 -12.46 -6.30 11.38
CA VAL A 238 -11.02 -6.09 11.20
C VAL A 238 -10.29 -6.81 12.33
N LEU A 239 -9.72 -7.98 12.05
CA LEU A 239 -9.04 -8.79 13.08
C LEU A 239 -7.53 -8.85 12.88
N GLU A 240 -7.04 -8.31 11.76
CA GLU A 240 -5.64 -8.31 11.41
C GLU A 240 -5.19 -6.94 10.91
N ALA A 241 -3.88 -6.73 10.91
CA ALA A 241 -3.26 -5.49 10.47
C ALA A 241 -2.47 -5.73 9.17
N GLY A 242 -2.81 -5.01 8.12
CA GLY A 242 -2.23 -5.19 6.79
C GLY A 242 -3.16 -4.66 5.70
N PRO A 243 -2.71 -4.53 4.45
CA PRO A 243 -1.40 -4.93 3.93
C PRO A 243 -0.31 -3.84 4.10
N TRP A 244 0.96 -4.26 4.14
CA TRP A 244 2.23 -3.48 4.10
C TRP A 244 2.51 -2.37 5.13
N SER A 245 1.53 -1.51 5.42
CA SER A 245 1.71 -0.19 6.04
C SER A 245 0.70 0.05 7.16
N ILE A 246 0.83 -0.70 8.25
CA ILE A 246 -0.17 -0.85 9.33
C ILE A 246 -0.44 0.39 10.21
N ASP A 247 0.06 1.57 9.79
CA ASP A 247 -0.22 2.87 10.39
C ASP A 247 -0.86 3.85 9.38
N ASP A 248 -1.44 3.33 8.28
CA ASP A 248 -2.09 4.08 7.21
C ASP A 248 -3.62 3.93 7.22
N ASN A 249 -4.30 4.76 8.02
CA ASN A 249 -5.75 4.91 8.01
C ASN A 249 -6.22 5.75 6.81
N TYR A 250 -6.04 5.25 5.59
CA TYR A 250 -6.30 5.99 4.34
C TYR A 250 -7.75 6.44 4.13
N TRP A 251 -8.70 5.93 4.93
CA TRP A 251 -10.10 6.38 4.95
C TRP A 251 -10.32 7.68 5.72
N ASP A 252 -9.32 8.17 6.45
CA ASP A 252 -9.36 9.46 7.14
C ASP A 252 -8.60 10.53 6.33
N SER A 253 -9.12 11.76 6.37
CA SER A 253 -8.41 12.91 5.80
C SER A 253 -7.38 13.45 6.79
N ALA A 254 -6.37 14.16 6.27
CA ALA A 254 -5.46 14.93 7.12
C ALA A 254 -6.24 16.03 7.87
N GLY A 255 -6.08 16.10 9.20
CA GLY A 255 -6.69 17.13 10.03
C GLY A 255 -8.17 16.94 10.37
N SER A 256 -8.78 15.80 10.01
CA SER A 256 -10.13 15.45 10.46
C SER A 256 -10.17 15.07 11.95
N LEU A 257 -11.34 15.23 12.58
CA LEU A 257 -11.66 14.75 13.93
C LEU A 257 -12.82 13.76 13.87
N PRO A 258 -12.90 12.76 14.78
CA PRO A 258 -11.99 12.51 15.91
C PRO A 258 -10.67 11.81 15.51
N SER A 259 -10.54 11.41 14.25
CA SER A 259 -9.37 10.76 13.67
C SER A 259 -8.80 11.58 12.51
N SER A 260 -7.48 11.80 12.54
CA SER A 260 -6.71 12.29 11.40
C SER A 260 -5.94 11.12 10.81
N ARG A 261 -5.71 11.14 9.49
CA ARG A 261 -4.72 10.26 8.86
C ARG A 261 -3.39 10.37 9.62
N ARG A 262 -2.85 9.25 10.12
CA ARG A 262 -1.67 9.23 11.01
C ARG A 262 -0.35 9.33 10.25
N MET A 263 -0.30 8.76 9.07
CA MET A 263 0.85 8.77 8.16
C MET A 263 0.38 9.15 6.75
N TYR A 264 1.30 9.59 5.89
CA TYR A 264 1.04 9.85 4.46
C TYR A 264 -0.10 10.86 4.23
N THR A 265 -0.10 11.94 5.02
CA THR A 265 -1.16 12.98 5.04
C THR A 265 -1.26 13.79 3.76
N ASP A 266 -0.27 13.68 2.88
CA ASP A 266 -0.22 14.30 1.55
C ASP A 266 -0.90 13.45 0.46
N LEU A 267 -1.20 12.17 0.73
CA LEU A 267 -1.96 11.32 -0.18
C LEU A 267 -3.46 11.64 -0.12
N ALA A 268 -4.12 11.52 -1.28
CA ALA A 268 -5.56 11.72 -1.39
C ALA A 268 -6.37 10.80 -0.45
N LEU A 269 -7.54 11.27 -0.01
CA LEU A 269 -8.49 10.47 0.76
C LEU A 269 -8.86 9.20 0.00
N GLY A 270 -8.86 8.06 0.69
CA GLY A 270 -9.18 6.76 0.11
C GLY A 270 -8.04 6.14 -0.71
N LYS A 271 -6.86 6.78 -0.80
CA LYS A 271 -5.67 6.23 -1.48
C LYS A 271 -4.75 5.54 -0.46
N PRO A 272 -4.65 4.20 -0.45
CA PRO A 272 -3.67 3.48 0.36
C PRO A 272 -2.25 3.85 -0.05
N MET A 273 -1.33 3.92 0.92
CA MET A 273 0.07 4.17 0.66
C MET A 273 0.70 3.08 -0.20
N ALA A 274 0.36 1.80 0.02
CA ALA A 274 0.86 0.70 -0.79
C ALA A 274 0.49 0.89 -2.27
N GLN A 275 -0.74 1.31 -2.56
CA GLN A 275 -1.15 1.66 -3.93
C GLN A 275 -0.34 2.83 -4.49
N ALA A 276 -0.12 3.91 -3.72
CA ALA A 276 0.68 5.05 -4.19
C ALA A 276 2.15 4.67 -4.44
N ALA A 277 2.75 3.90 -3.55
CA ALA A 277 4.13 3.41 -3.65
C ALA A 277 4.31 2.53 -4.89
N TYR A 278 3.36 1.64 -5.10
CA TYR A 278 3.31 0.75 -6.24
C TYR A 278 3.16 1.51 -7.58
N GLU A 279 2.18 2.41 -7.69
CA GLU A 279 1.84 3.03 -8.99
C GLU A 279 2.79 4.18 -9.37
N THR A 280 3.34 4.88 -8.38
CA THR A 280 4.08 6.14 -8.61
C THR A 280 5.47 6.17 -7.98
N GLY A 281 5.89 5.09 -7.31
CA GLY A 281 7.13 5.09 -6.54
C GLY A 281 7.08 6.01 -5.32
N TYR A 282 5.87 6.34 -4.82
CA TYR A 282 5.71 7.12 -3.59
C TYR A 282 6.52 6.49 -2.45
N ASN A 283 7.12 7.34 -1.61
CA ASN A 283 8.06 6.90 -0.56
C ASN A 283 9.21 6.01 -1.09
N GLY A 284 9.64 6.20 -2.34
CA GLY A 284 10.69 5.38 -2.96
C GLY A 284 10.24 3.96 -3.30
N GLY A 285 8.93 3.69 -3.35
CA GLY A 285 8.39 2.36 -3.61
C GLY A 285 8.52 1.39 -2.42
N VAL A 286 8.83 1.90 -1.23
CA VAL A 286 9.02 1.06 -0.03
C VAL A 286 8.06 1.42 1.11
N ASN A 287 7.82 0.46 2.00
CA ASN A 287 7.09 0.72 3.24
C ASN A 287 7.97 1.35 4.34
N TYR A 288 7.40 1.61 5.51
CA TYR A 288 8.11 2.21 6.65
C TYR A 288 9.26 1.35 7.22
N LEU A 289 9.35 0.07 6.82
CA LEU A 289 10.45 -0.83 7.16
C LEU A 289 11.51 -0.91 6.03
N GLY A 290 11.34 -0.14 4.96
CA GLY A 290 12.23 -0.15 3.79
C GLY A 290 12.08 -1.38 2.89
N ARG A 291 10.96 -2.11 2.96
CA ARG A 291 10.66 -3.22 2.04
C ARG A 291 9.99 -2.68 0.78
N THR A 292 10.45 -3.15 -0.37
CA THR A 292 9.80 -2.90 -1.67
C THR A 292 8.34 -3.35 -1.60
N ILE A 293 7.44 -2.44 -1.98
CA ILE A 293 6.03 -2.74 -2.17
C ILE A 293 5.89 -3.48 -3.50
N THR A 294 5.36 -4.71 -3.46
CA THR A 294 5.20 -5.56 -4.67
C THR A 294 3.75 -5.73 -5.09
N ASN A 295 2.80 -5.11 -4.38
CA ASN A 295 1.41 -5.04 -4.82
C ASN A 295 0.74 -3.77 -4.28
N ARG A 296 -0.43 -3.46 -4.83
CA ARG A 296 -1.20 -2.25 -4.55
C ARG A 296 -2.31 -2.43 -3.50
N ALA A 297 -2.27 -3.50 -2.71
CA ALA A 297 -3.38 -3.87 -1.86
C ALA A 297 -3.68 -2.79 -0.81
N GLY A 298 -4.98 -2.54 -0.59
CA GLY A 298 -5.50 -1.67 0.47
C GLY A 298 -6.26 -2.42 1.56
N VAL A 299 -6.56 -3.70 1.33
CA VAL A 299 -7.25 -4.60 2.24
C VAL A 299 -6.84 -6.03 1.94
N ASP A 300 -6.70 -6.87 2.96
CA ASP A 300 -6.57 -8.32 2.78
C ASP A 300 -7.80 -9.06 3.33
N PHE A 301 -8.24 -10.08 2.62
CA PHE A 301 -9.35 -10.95 3.01
C PHE A 301 -8.82 -12.29 3.54
N SER A 302 -9.42 -12.80 4.61
CA SER A 302 -9.29 -14.22 4.92
C SER A 302 -9.77 -15.05 3.72
N ARG A 303 -9.15 -16.22 3.47
CA ARG A 303 -9.51 -17.07 2.33
C ARG A 303 -11.01 -17.45 2.30
N ASP A 304 -11.61 -17.69 3.46
CA ASP A 304 -13.04 -17.98 3.57
C ASP A 304 -13.91 -16.80 3.13
N LEU A 305 -13.53 -15.58 3.54
CA LEU A 305 -14.21 -14.36 3.11
C LEU A 305 -14.09 -14.17 1.60
N ALA A 306 -12.88 -14.33 1.06
CA ALA A 306 -12.64 -14.20 -0.37
C ALA A 306 -13.48 -15.20 -1.18
N THR A 307 -13.54 -16.46 -0.72
CA THR A 307 -14.39 -17.51 -1.29
C THR A 307 -15.87 -17.12 -1.23
N SER A 308 -16.36 -16.58 -0.10
CA SER A 308 -17.74 -16.12 0.04
C SER A 308 -18.08 -14.95 -0.89
N LEU A 309 -17.07 -14.17 -1.29
CA LEU A 309 -17.17 -13.07 -2.25
C LEU A 309 -17.00 -13.52 -3.71
N GLY A 310 -16.74 -14.81 -3.95
CA GLY A 310 -16.63 -15.42 -5.28
C GLY A 310 -15.22 -15.44 -5.88
N TYR A 311 -14.19 -15.04 -5.14
CA TYR A 311 -12.80 -15.12 -5.60
C TYR A 311 -12.29 -16.57 -5.55
N SER A 312 -11.36 -16.90 -6.45
CA SER A 312 -10.62 -18.16 -6.36
C SER A 312 -9.69 -18.20 -5.12
N SER A 313 -9.11 -19.37 -4.81
CA SER A 313 -8.30 -19.58 -3.60
C SER A 313 -7.08 -18.67 -3.44
N ASN A 314 -6.56 -18.12 -4.54
CA ASN A 314 -5.49 -17.13 -4.55
C ASN A 314 -5.92 -15.84 -5.27
N GLY A 315 -7.21 -15.73 -5.61
CA GLY A 315 -7.79 -14.62 -6.34
C GLY A 315 -7.66 -13.29 -5.61
N SER A 316 -7.66 -12.22 -6.38
CA SER A 316 -7.53 -10.86 -5.92
C SER A 316 -8.35 -9.97 -6.85
N GLY A 317 -8.62 -8.73 -6.46
CA GLY A 317 -9.35 -7.85 -7.35
C GLY A 317 -9.73 -6.54 -6.70
N TRP A 318 -10.34 -5.66 -7.49
CA TRP A 318 -10.82 -4.38 -7.00
C TRP A 318 -12.17 -4.54 -6.30
N VAL A 319 -12.31 -3.82 -5.19
CA VAL A 319 -13.51 -3.83 -4.36
C VAL A 319 -13.85 -2.41 -3.92
N GLY A 320 -15.13 -2.17 -3.72
CA GLY A 320 -15.60 -1.05 -2.90
C GLY A 320 -15.60 -1.46 -1.44
N ILE A 321 -15.05 -0.62 -0.57
CA ILE A 321 -15.20 -0.77 0.89
C ILE A 321 -15.90 0.45 1.47
N SER A 322 -16.80 0.24 2.42
CA SER A 322 -17.36 1.28 3.30
C SER A 322 -16.76 1.15 4.69
N THR A 323 -16.26 2.26 5.20
CA THR A 323 -15.50 2.40 6.45
C THR A 323 -16.25 3.22 7.50
N ASP A 324 -17.57 3.34 7.35
CA ASP A 324 -18.42 4.15 8.23
C ASP A 324 -18.37 3.71 9.69
N ARG A 325 -18.04 2.44 9.92
CA ARG A 325 -17.92 1.83 11.25
C ARG A 325 -16.49 1.75 11.76
N LEU A 326 -15.57 2.52 11.17
CA LEU A 326 -14.22 2.76 11.72
C LEU A 326 -14.25 4.06 12.56
N PRO A 327 -13.24 4.32 13.42
CA PRO A 327 -13.15 5.55 14.21
C PRO A 327 -13.18 6.85 13.44
#